data_AF-A0A085NMB0-F1
#
_entry.id   AF-A0A085NMB0-F1
#
_cell.length_a   1.000
_cell.length_b   1.000
_cell.length_c   1.000
_cell.angle_alpha   90.00
_cell.angle_beta   90.00
_cell.angle_gamma   90.00
#
_symmetry.space_group_name_H-M   'P 1'
#
loop_
_entity.id
_entity.type
_entity.pdbx_description
1 polymer ?
#
loop_
_entity_poly.entity_id
_entity_poly.type
_entity_poly.pdbx_seq_one_letter_code
_entity_poly.pdbx_strand_id
1 'polypeptide(L)'
;MEEPFKWKRKRAFGNDPIRKKKFFCGALPRADAEHLLEKNGQFLVRVSEPTVESASPFIISLRSQNGLFHVVILQTHKKKYHLGGPHFRTVNELVNHYVTKGLSVSKDLPLFITEGIKRVSWILHDEDIEPIEKMGEGHFGEVWKVELVTTSRRKNMTRAAVKVLKSEINNEMEKTEFFDECRKMRSLLHPNVVLFYGIVLDVEPLKLVMELCDTSLVAYVRDNKGKVKTEKKLRFCRHIACGMEYIASKQLIHRDLALRNCLLKEGVAKVADFGQAKQGRVYKMRKDTEEALPVMWIPPDTLETRTFSEKSDVWAYGITIWELFTDGRHPYDELYPKLSHDNFAEELMHIVARGWCRQATGWNHRKQCPHRYKRLCISVGRRNQKTDLRSHKYVLAWKQRVAQREKIGIAQCNNTIPAGSSRLINKLGWKQELQQYAQNLANQCSPKRLPNPQHGVAYYHSNRTAVDAIMFTRSLYQAFGMRYNYSAGKCINDDQDCISGIQMVWQQGGYMGCGRARCNKMDLAVCAYTHKAVYHMRPFLAVLLSNGTPYPPCSVCTSQMNICVDELCCRANGNSKT
;
A
#
# COMPACT_ATOMS: atom_id res chain seq x y z
N MET A 1 17.09 19.35 -37.62
CA MET A 1 16.99 19.58 -36.16
C MET A 1 15.63 19.08 -35.75
N GLU A 2 15.54 17.87 -35.20
CA GLU A 2 14.28 17.39 -34.62
C GLU A 2 13.92 18.32 -33.45
N GLU A 3 12.69 18.84 -33.42
CA GLU A 3 12.24 19.62 -32.28
C GLU A 3 12.38 18.77 -31.00
N PRO A 4 12.93 19.32 -29.91
CA PRO A 4 13.01 18.57 -28.65
C PRO A 4 11.61 18.11 -28.25
N PHE A 5 11.47 16.82 -27.95
CA PHE A 5 10.24 16.22 -27.47
C PHE A 5 9.67 17.03 -26.29
N LYS A 6 8.63 17.83 -26.53
CA LYS A 6 8.01 18.69 -25.53
C LYS A 6 6.51 18.43 -25.49
N TRP A 7 5.98 18.04 -24.33
CA TRP A 7 4.54 18.14 -24.10
C TRP A 7 4.13 19.62 -24.02
N LYS A 8 2.90 19.94 -24.45
CA LYS A 8 2.36 21.30 -24.39
C LYS A 8 2.35 21.78 -22.93
N ARG A 9 2.96 22.94 -22.68
CA ARG A 9 2.94 23.60 -21.36
C ARG A 9 2.06 24.83 -21.45
N LYS A 10 0.93 24.86 -20.73
CA LYS A 10 0.24 26.11 -20.45
C LYS A 10 0.79 26.65 -19.13
N ARG A 11 1.41 27.84 -19.17
CA ARG A 11 1.80 28.55 -17.95
C ARG A 11 0.53 29.12 -17.32
N ALA A 12 -0.19 28.29 -16.59
CA ALA A 12 -1.52 28.59 -16.09
C ALA A 12 -1.60 29.83 -15.17
N PHE A 13 -0.48 30.32 -14.62
CA PHE A 13 -0.50 31.30 -13.52
C PHE A 13 0.52 32.46 -13.63
N GLY A 14 0.96 32.79 -14.85
CA GLY A 14 1.93 33.88 -15.08
C GLY A 14 3.38 33.56 -14.66
N ASN A 15 4.27 34.56 -14.72
CA ASN A 15 5.71 34.42 -14.41
C ASN A 15 6.09 34.90 -13.00
N ASP A 16 5.18 34.84 -12.04
CA ASP A 16 5.45 35.34 -10.68
C ASP A 16 6.60 34.56 -9.99
N PRO A 17 7.61 35.24 -9.39
CA PRO A 17 8.72 34.60 -8.68
C PRO A 17 8.31 33.68 -7.53
N ILE A 18 7.07 33.82 -7.01
CA ILE A 18 6.51 32.95 -5.97
C ILE A 18 6.61 31.47 -6.35
N ARG A 19 6.56 31.14 -7.66
CA ARG A 19 6.58 29.76 -8.18
C ARG A 19 7.86 29.00 -7.85
N LYS A 20 8.96 29.74 -7.60
CA LYS A 20 10.26 29.17 -7.20
C LYS A 20 10.40 29.00 -5.69
N LYS A 21 9.39 29.40 -4.90
CA LYS A 21 9.43 29.33 -3.44
C LYS A 21 8.96 27.96 -2.96
N LYS A 22 9.65 27.44 -1.95
CA LYS A 22 9.37 26.11 -1.36
C LYS A 22 7.95 25.94 -0.81
N PHE A 23 7.31 27.05 -0.43
CA PHE A 23 5.96 27.10 0.10
C PHE A 23 4.89 27.33 -0.97
N PHE A 24 5.27 27.42 -2.25
CA PHE A 24 4.33 27.42 -3.36
C PHE A 24 3.98 25.97 -3.74
N CYS A 25 2.69 25.66 -3.72
CA CYS A 25 2.17 24.30 -3.93
C CYS A 25 1.36 24.14 -5.21
N GLY A 26 1.35 25.15 -6.10
CA GLY A 26 0.59 25.09 -7.35
C GLY A 26 -0.91 24.85 -7.11
N ALA A 27 -1.54 24.07 -7.98
CA ALA A 27 -2.97 23.73 -7.92
C ALA A 27 -3.34 22.70 -6.82
N LEU A 28 -2.64 22.72 -5.68
CA LEU A 28 -2.92 21.82 -4.55
C LEU A 28 -4.35 22.08 -4.01
N PRO A 29 -5.20 21.04 -3.85
CA PRO A 29 -6.54 21.21 -3.33
C PRO A 29 -6.54 21.73 -1.91
N ARG A 30 -7.62 22.42 -1.54
CA ARG A 30 -7.83 22.98 -0.20
C ARG A 30 -7.63 21.91 0.89
N ALA A 31 -8.30 20.76 0.75
CA ALA A 31 -8.22 19.69 1.74
C ALA A 31 -6.79 19.18 1.92
N ASP A 32 -6.00 19.00 0.85
CA ASP A 32 -4.61 18.55 0.99
C ASP A 32 -3.71 19.63 1.59
N ALA A 33 -3.95 20.91 1.27
CA ALA A 33 -3.22 22.03 1.86
C ALA A 33 -3.42 22.11 3.38
N GLU A 34 -4.65 21.88 3.87
CA GLU A 34 -4.97 21.88 5.30
C GLU A 34 -4.18 20.83 6.09
N HIS A 35 -3.90 19.66 5.49
CA HIS A 35 -3.10 18.60 6.09
C HIS A 35 -1.59 18.91 6.15
N LEU A 36 -1.10 19.89 5.37
CA LEU A 36 0.32 20.30 5.37
C LEU A 36 0.63 21.39 6.40
N LEU A 37 -0.40 21.99 7.00
CA LEU A 37 -0.28 23.13 7.90
C LEU A 37 -0.49 22.67 9.35
N GLU A 38 0.61 22.51 10.07
CA GLU A 38 0.64 21.92 11.41
C GLU A 38 0.70 23.00 12.51
N LYS A 39 1.53 24.03 12.32
CA LYS A 39 1.87 25.00 13.39
C LYS A 39 1.21 26.35 13.17
N ASN A 40 0.89 27.04 14.28
CA ASN A 40 0.41 28.41 14.23
C ASN A 40 1.38 29.34 13.47
N GLY A 41 0.86 30.15 12.57
CA GLY A 41 1.62 31.06 11.70
C GLY A 41 2.20 30.40 10.45
N GLN A 42 2.13 29.06 10.35
CA GLN A 42 2.62 28.35 9.17
C GLN A 42 1.70 28.60 7.98
N PHE A 43 2.27 28.78 6.79
CA PHE A 43 1.49 29.05 5.58
C PHE A 43 2.05 28.40 4.32
N LEU A 44 1.20 28.27 3.31
CA LEU A 44 1.56 27.92 1.93
C LEU A 44 0.77 28.79 0.96
N VAL A 45 1.30 28.95 -0.26
CA VAL A 45 0.61 29.61 -1.36
C VAL A 45 0.19 28.55 -2.37
N ARG A 46 -1.09 28.52 -2.70
CA ARG A 46 -1.66 27.66 -3.74
C ARG A 46 -2.44 28.48 -4.74
N VAL A 47 -2.82 27.88 -5.85
CA VAL A 47 -3.70 28.49 -6.85
C VAL A 47 -5.01 27.74 -6.96
N SER A 48 -6.06 28.48 -7.31
CA SER A 48 -7.41 27.99 -7.59
C SER A 48 -8.01 28.88 -8.67
N GLU A 49 -9.05 28.39 -9.35
CA GLU A 49 -9.83 29.23 -10.25
C GLU A 49 -10.44 30.42 -9.46
N PRO A 50 -10.29 31.66 -9.97
CA PRO A 50 -10.90 32.82 -9.36
C PRO A 50 -12.42 32.70 -9.38
N THR A 51 -13.07 32.92 -8.24
CA THR A 51 -14.54 32.88 -8.13
C THR A 51 -15.22 34.22 -8.43
N VAL A 52 -14.45 35.31 -8.52
CA VAL A 52 -14.93 36.68 -8.76
C VAL A 52 -13.93 37.46 -9.61
N GLU A 53 -14.38 38.45 -10.37
CA GLU A 53 -13.54 39.21 -11.34
C GLU A 53 -12.35 39.93 -10.70
N SER A 54 -12.44 40.34 -9.43
CA SER A 54 -11.37 41.02 -8.69
C SER A 54 -10.41 40.07 -7.97
N ALA A 55 -10.67 38.77 -7.98
CA ALA A 55 -9.81 37.78 -7.35
C ALA A 55 -8.66 37.39 -8.27
N SER A 56 -7.45 37.35 -7.71
CA SER A 56 -6.35 36.64 -8.34
C SER A 56 -6.51 35.13 -8.13
N PRO A 57 -5.86 34.27 -8.93
CA PRO A 57 -5.88 32.84 -8.70
C PRO A 57 -5.12 32.41 -7.42
N PHE A 58 -4.35 33.31 -6.80
CA PHE A 58 -3.49 32.96 -5.67
C PHE A 58 -4.23 33.02 -4.34
N ILE A 59 -4.02 31.98 -3.51
CA ILE A 59 -4.61 31.84 -2.19
C ILE A 59 -3.50 31.54 -1.18
N ILE A 60 -3.47 32.30 -0.09
CA ILE A 60 -2.65 32.02 1.09
C ILE A 60 -3.45 31.10 2.00
N SER A 61 -3.01 29.85 2.16
CA SER A 61 -3.57 28.93 3.15
C SER A 61 -2.68 28.93 4.39
N LEU A 62 -3.25 29.16 5.57
CA LEU A 62 -2.48 29.27 6.81
C LEU A 62 -3.17 28.58 7.99
N ARG A 63 -2.36 28.14 8.95
CA ARG A 63 -2.79 27.68 10.27
C ARG A 63 -2.64 28.84 11.25
N SER A 64 -3.74 29.23 11.88
CA SER A 64 -3.76 30.14 13.03
C SER A 64 -4.14 29.35 14.31
N GLN A 65 -4.07 29.98 15.48
CA GLN A 65 -4.54 29.41 16.75
C GLN A 65 -6.03 29.04 16.68
N ASN A 66 -6.81 29.83 15.93
CA ASN A 66 -8.26 29.68 15.79
C ASN A 66 -8.67 28.74 14.64
N GLY A 67 -7.73 28.01 14.04
CA GLY A 67 -8.01 27.03 12.99
C GLY A 67 -7.30 27.30 11.67
N LEU A 68 -7.85 26.75 10.58
CA LEU A 68 -7.33 26.88 9.23
C LEU A 68 -8.06 27.96 8.47
N PHE A 69 -7.31 28.79 7.77
CA PHE A 69 -7.83 29.92 7.00
C PHE A 69 -7.29 29.91 5.58
N HIS A 70 -8.10 30.41 4.65
CA HIS A 70 -7.73 30.56 3.24
C HIS A 70 -8.05 31.99 2.81
N VAL A 71 -7.00 32.76 2.55
CA VAL A 71 -7.11 34.17 2.18
C VAL A 71 -6.85 34.30 0.69
N VAL A 72 -7.86 34.76 -0.05
CA VAL A 72 -7.75 35.03 -1.49
C VAL A 72 -6.97 36.32 -1.69
N ILE A 73 -5.92 36.29 -2.51
CA ILE A 73 -5.21 37.49 -2.92
C ILE A 73 -6.02 38.17 -4.03
N LEU A 74 -6.28 39.46 -3.88
CA LEU A 74 -7.02 40.25 -4.86
C LEU A 74 -6.07 40.84 -5.90
N GLN A 75 -6.58 41.07 -7.11
CA GLN A 75 -5.86 41.71 -8.18
C GLN A 75 -6.64 42.88 -8.76
N THR A 76 -5.97 44.03 -8.84
CA THR A 76 -6.52 45.24 -9.47
C THR A 76 -6.53 45.14 -11.00
N HIS A 77 -7.32 45.98 -11.68
CA HIS A 77 -7.28 46.11 -13.15
C HIS A 77 -5.88 46.40 -13.72
N LYS A 78 -5.02 47.08 -12.94
CA LYS A 78 -3.60 47.33 -13.28
C LYS A 78 -2.66 46.14 -12.97
N LYS A 79 -3.23 44.95 -12.76
CA LYS A 79 -2.53 43.68 -12.45
C LYS A 79 -1.68 43.70 -11.17
N LYS A 80 -1.90 44.63 -10.25
CA LYS A 80 -1.23 44.64 -8.93
C LYS A 80 -1.99 43.79 -7.90
N TYR A 81 -1.26 43.07 -7.06
CA TYR A 81 -1.77 42.18 -6.01
C TYR A 81 -1.91 42.89 -4.67
N HIS A 82 -2.96 42.60 -3.90
CA HIS A 82 -3.18 43.17 -2.56
C HIS A 82 -4.11 42.30 -1.70
N LEU A 83 -4.12 42.58 -0.39
CA LEU A 83 -5.06 42.02 0.60
C LEU A 83 -5.96 43.13 1.18
N GLY A 84 -6.31 44.10 0.35
CA GLY A 84 -7.07 45.31 0.76
C GLY A 84 -6.24 46.41 1.42
N GLY A 85 -4.90 46.33 1.36
CA GLY A 85 -3.94 47.34 1.81
C GLY A 85 -2.98 47.76 0.67
N PRO A 86 -1.65 47.81 0.90
CA PRO A 86 -0.67 48.15 -0.13
C PRO A 86 -0.75 47.23 -1.36
N HIS A 87 -0.32 47.77 -2.51
CA HIS A 87 -0.39 47.10 -3.81
C HIS A 87 1.01 46.70 -4.29
N PHE A 88 1.17 45.45 -4.71
CA PHE A 88 2.45 44.86 -5.10
C PHE A 88 2.45 44.40 -6.55
N ARG A 89 3.64 44.34 -7.18
CA ARG A 89 3.76 43.85 -8.57
C ARG A 89 3.76 42.33 -8.63
N THR A 90 4.23 41.67 -7.58
CA THR A 90 4.28 40.21 -7.47
C THR A 90 3.68 39.73 -6.14
N VAL A 91 3.14 38.51 -6.15
CA VAL A 91 2.69 37.81 -4.95
C VAL A 91 3.86 37.55 -4.00
N ASN A 92 5.05 37.29 -4.54
CA ASN A 92 6.26 37.17 -3.73
C ASN A 92 6.58 38.45 -2.94
N GLU A 93 6.49 39.63 -3.56
CA GLU A 93 6.66 40.91 -2.84
C GLU A 93 5.61 41.09 -1.74
N LEU A 94 4.35 40.79 -2.05
CA LEU A 94 3.24 40.85 -1.09
C LEU A 94 3.52 39.94 0.12
N VAL A 95 3.79 38.65 -0.11
CA VAL A 95 4.05 37.69 0.97
C VAL A 95 5.24 38.13 1.83
N ASN A 96 6.35 38.55 1.19
CA ASN A 96 7.53 39.01 1.93
C ASN A 96 7.22 40.25 2.79
N HIS A 97 6.40 41.17 2.30
CA HIS A 97 6.00 42.36 3.05
C HIS A 97 5.24 41.99 4.33
N TYR A 98 4.21 41.14 4.23
CA TYR A 98 3.39 40.74 5.38
C TYR A 98 4.17 39.91 6.40
N VAL A 99 5.02 38.99 5.94
CA VAL A 99 5.90 38.20 6.82
C VAL A 99 6.90 39.10 7.56
N THR A 100 7.58 40.00 6.85
CA THR A 100 8.65 40.84 7.42
C THR A 100 8.10 41.90 8.37
N LYS A 101 6.93 42.47 8.06
CA LYS A 101 6.29 43.52 8.87
C LYS A 101 5.39 42.97 9.97
N GLY A 102 5.13 41.66 10.01
CA GLY A 102 4.24 41.04 11.00
C GLY A 102 2.79 41.54 10.90
N LEU A 103 2.31 41.80 9.68
CA LEU A 103 0.96 42.35 9.46
C LEU A 103 -0.08 41.24 9.32
N SER A 104 -1.32 41.53 9.71
CA SER A 104 -2.44 40.62 9.49
C SER A 104 -2.80 40.53 8.00
N VAL A 105 -2.94 39.31 7.47
CA VAL A 105 -3.37 39.04 6.09
C VAL A 105 -4.88 39.16 5.91
N SER A 106 -5.64 39.40 6.99
CA SER A 106 -7.08 39.67 6.96
C SER A 106 -7.41 40.98 7.68
N LYS A 107 -8.45 41.67 7.20
CA LYS A 107 -8.99 42.88 7.83
C LYS A 107 -9.85 42.56 9.04
N ASP A 108 -10.58 41.46 8.97
CA ASP A 108 -11.62 41.10 9.95
C ASP A 108 -11.06 40.25 11.09
N LEU A 109 -9.97 39.54 10.84
CA LEU A 109 -9.37 38.59 11.79
C LEU A 109 -7.86 38.81 11.91
N PRO A 110 -7.27 38.66 13.11
CA PRO A 110 -5.84 38.78 13.34
C PRO A 110 -5.10 37.52 12.84
N LEU A 111 -4.87 37.45 11.52
CA LEU A 111 -4.27 36.31 10.84
C LEU A 111 -2.84 36.64 10.41
N PHE A 112 -1.84 36.04 11.04
CA PHE A 112 -0.43 36.34 10.76
C PHE A 112 0.26 35.16 10.09
N ILE A 113 1.03 35.45 9.04
CA ILE A 113 1.89 34.46 8.37
C ILE A 113 3.34 34.67 8.80
N THR A 114 4.00 33.62 9.28
CA THR A 114 5.34 33.69 9.88
C THR A 114 6.34 32.80 9.16
N GLU A 115 5.99 31.53 8.93
CA GLU A 115 6.89 30.53 8.33
C GLU A 115 6.22 29.82 7.16
N GLY A 116 6.78 29.95 5.96
CA GLY A 116 6.33 29.18 4.80
C GLY A 116 6.67 27.70 4.98
N ILE A 117 5.78 26.79 4.58
CA ILE A 117 6.07 25.35 4.67
C ILE A 117 7.38 24.99 3.97
N LYS A 118 8.07 23.98 4.50
CA LYS A 118 9.20 23.37 3.80
C LYS A 118 8.67 22.59 2.60
N ARG A 119 9.51 22.48 1.57
CA ARG A 119 9.19 21.74 0.35
C ARG A 119 8.86 20.29 0.71
N VAL A 120 7.66 19.85 0.36
CA VAL A 120 7.20 18.48 0.59
C VAL A 120 7.80 17.57 -0.47
N SER A 121 8.36 16.41 -0.09
CA SER A 121 9.16 15.57 -1.00
C SER A 121 8.40 15.05 -2.21
N TRP A 122 7.07 14.91 -2.12
CA TRP A 122 6.22 14.41 -3.19
C TRP A 122 5.59 15.52 -4.05
N ILE A 123 5.80 16.81 -3.72
CA ILE A 123 5.41 17.92 -4.59
C ILE A 123 6.64 18.34 -5.39
N LEU A 124 6.66 17.88 -6.64
CA LEU A 124 7.70 18.13 -7.62
C LEU A 124 7.38 19.41 -8.40
N HIS A 125 8.40 20.03 -9.00
CA HIS A 125 8.21 21.19 -9.88
C HIS A 125 8.46 20.75 -11.31
N ASP A 126 7.81 21.38 -12.27
CA ASP A 126 7.98 21.05 -13.70
C ASP A 126 9.44 21.24 -14.15
N GLU A 127 10.19 22.14 -13.50
CA GLU A 127 11.63 22.35 -13.70
C GLU A 127 12.50 21.15 -13.29
N ASP A 128 11.99 20.26 -12.42
CA ASP A 128 12.72 19.05 -12.01
C ASP A 128 12.59 17.90 -13.02
N ILE A 129 11.80 18.07 -14.08
CA ILE A 129 11.42 17.02 -15.02
C ILE A 129 11.85 17.38 -16.44
N GLU A 130 12.67 16.51 -17.02
CA GLU A 130 13.09 16.61 -18.42
C GLU A 130 12.46 15.49 -19.26
N PRO A 131 11.56 15.80 -20.22
CA PRO A 131 11.01 14.80 -21.14
C PRO A 131 12.09 14.12 -21.98
N ILE A 132 11.99 12.80 -22.14
CA ILE A 132 12.83 12.03 -23.05
C ILE A 132 12.00 11.52 -24.24
N GLU A 133 10.99 10.70 -23.99
CA GLU A 133 10.18 10.05 -25.04
C GLU A 133 8.74 9.78 -24.56
N LYS A 134 7.78 9.82 -25.48
CA LYS A 134 6.39 9.41 -25.23
C LYS A 134 6.31 7.88 -25.28
N MET A 135 5.93 7.26 -24.18
CA MET A 135 5.85 5.80 -24.02
C MET A 135 4.48 5.25 -24.44
N GLY A 136 3.43 6.06 -24.34
CA GLY A 136 2.08 5.67 -24.72
C GLY A 136 1.04 6.74 -24.45
N GLU A 137 -0.19 6.45 -24.84
CA GLU A 137 -1.36 7.28 -24.55
C GLU A 137 -2.52 6.37 -24.18
N GLY A 138 -3.21 6.70 -23.09
CA GLY A 138 -4.40 5.98 -22.63
C GLY A 138 -5.58 6.93 -22.44
N HIS A 139 -6.65 6.37 -21.88
CA HIS A 139 -7.87 7.11 -21.52
C HIS A 139 -7.56 8.34 -20.66
N PHE A 140 -6.67 8.17 -19.68
CA PHE A 140 -6.34 9.19 -18.68
C PHE A 140 -5.23 10.17 -19.12
N GLY A 141 -4.64 9.98 -20.31
CA GLY A 141 -3.59 10.86 -20.82
C GLY A 141 -2.34 10.17 -21.33
N GLU A 142 -1.31 10.99 -21.55
CA GLU A 142 -0.06 10.55 -22.14
C GLU A 142 0.90 10.07 -21.05
N VAL A 143 1.64 9.00 -21.33
CA VAL A 143 2.70 8.53 -20.44
C VAL A 143 4.04 8.81 -21.11
N TRP A 144 4.91 9.50 -20.40
CA TRP A 144 6.21 9.93 -20.87
C TRP A 144 7.31 9.35 -20.00
N LYS A 145 8.43 8.98 -20.60
CA LYS A 145 9.68 8.72 -19.90
C LYS A 145 10.43 10.03 -19.73
N VAL A 146 10.98 10.23 -18.53
CA VAL A 146 11.63 11.49 -18.15
C VAL A 146 12.91 11.24 -17.36
N GLU A 147 13.79 12.24 -17.34
CA GLU A 147 14.81 12.37 -16.30
C GLU A 147 14.26 13.25 -15.18
N LEU A 148 14.32 12.74 -13.95
CA LEU A 148 13.88 13.41 -12.74
C LEU A 148 15.12 13.85 -11.93
N VAL A 149 15.24 15.15 -11.71
CA VAL A 149 16.29 15.73 -10.86
C VAL A 149 15.86 15.64 -9.40
N THR A 150 16.48 14.76 -8.63
CA THR A 150 16.17 14.62 -7.20
C THR A 150 16.90 15.67 -6.37
N THR A 151 16.20 16.22 -5.35
CA THR A 151 16.71 17.29 -4.47
C THR A 151 17.80 16.86 -3.48
N SER A 152 18.35 15.64 -3.61
CA SER A 152 19.44 15.21 -2.75
C SER A 152 20.71 15.99 -3.09
N ARG A 153 21.57 16.29 -2.10
CA ARG A 153 22.82 17.09 -2.26
C ARG A 153 23.80 16.54 -3.32
N ARG A 154 23.54 15.35 -3.86
CA ARG A 154 24.14 14.82 -5.08
C ARG A 154 23.03 14.84 -6.14
N LYS A 155 23.20 15.60 -7.22
CA LYS A 155 22.30 15.62 -8.38
C LYS A 155 22.25 14.23 -9.04
N ASN A 156 21.57 13.27 -8.40
CA ASN A 156 21.34 11.97 -8.98
C ASN A 156 20.09 12.10 -9.84
N MET A 157 20.29 11.93 -11.15
CA MET A 157 19.22 11.86 -12.14
C MET A 157 18.64 10.45 -12.08
N THR A 158 17.33 10.36 -11.88
CA THR A 158 16.61 9.08 -11.88
C THR A 158 15.64 9.08 -13.04
N ARG A 159 15.63 7.99 -13.83
CA ARG A 159 14.60 7.83 -14.87
C ARG A 159 13.25 7.52 -14.23
N ALA A 160 12.22 8.23 -14.66
CA ALA A 160 10.85 8.08 -14.16
C ALA A 160 9.85 7.99 -15.32
N ALA A 161 8.63 7.55 -14.99
CA ALA A 161 7.47 7.67 -15.87
C ALA A 161 6.57 8.79 -15.36
N VAL A 162 6.04 9.59 -16.28
CA VAL A 162 5.16 10.72 -16.00
C VAL A 162 3.88 10.53 -16.78
N LYS A 163 2.78 10.34 -16.04
CA LYS A 163 1.42 10.37 -16.58
C LYS A 163 0.97 11.82 -16.61
N VAL A 164 0.90 12.38 -17.82
CA VAL A 164 0.41 13.72 -18.12
C VAL A 164 -1.08 13.63 -18.36
N LEU A 165 -1.88 14.24 -17.50
CA LEU A 165 -3.32 14.15 -17.62
C LEU A 165 -3.86 15.00 -18.77
N LYS A 166 -4.96 14.54 -19.37
CA LYS A 166 -5.71 15.31 -20.37
C LYS A 166 -6.44 16.51 -19.77
N SER A 167 -6.63 16.52 -18.45
CA SER A 167 -7.49 17.49 -17.76
C SER A 167 -7.05 18.93 -18.05
N GLU A 168 -7.98 19.72 -18.58
CA GLU A 168 -7.96 21.15 -18.33
C GLU A 168 -8.35 21.37 -16.88
N ILE A 169 -7.72 22.35 -16.21
CA ILE A 169 -8.01 22.65 -14.80
C ILE A 169 -9.53 22.87 -14.58
N ASN A 170 -10.28 23.34 -15.57
CA ASN A 170 -11.71 23.64 -15.40
C ASN A 170 -12.62 22.42 -15.18
N ASN A 171 -12.15 21.17 -15.33
CA ASN A 171 -12.94 19.98 -14.99
C ASN A 171 -12.65 19.48 -13.55
N GLU A 172 -13.45 19.97 -12.59
CA GLU A 172 -13.35 19.60 -11.17
C GLU A 172 -13.54 18.10 -10.91
N MET A 173 -14.29 17.38 -11.75
CA MET A 173 -14.47 15.93 -11.61
C MET A 173 -13.17 15.19 -11.93
N GLU A 174 -12.54 15.48 -13.07
CA GLU A 174 -11.26 14.87 -13.46
C GLU A 174 -10.13 15.22 -12.49
N LYS A 175 -10.07 16.47 -12.02
CA LYS A 175 -9.15 16.88 -10.94
C LYS A 175 -9.36 16.03 -9.68
N THR A 176 -10.62 15.84 -9.28
CA THR A 176 -10.95 15.06 -8.08
C THR A 176 -10.47 13.61 -8.23
N GLU A 177 -10.72 12.99 -9.38
CA GLU A 177 -10.26 11.64 -9.70
C GLU A 177 -8.72 11.53 -9.70
N PHE A 178 -8.03 12.53 -10.26
CA PHE A 178 -6.57 12.59 -10.23
C PHE A 178 -6.01 12.61 -8.81
N PHE A 179 -6.50 13.52 -7.98
CA PHE A 179 -6.00 13.62 -6.61
C PHE A 179 -6.37 12.38 -5.80
N ASP A 180 -7.52 11.76 -6.07
CA ASP A 180 -7.90 10.47 -5.47
C ASP A 180 -6.93 9.34 -5.88
N GLU A 181 -6.57 9.21 -7.17
CA GLU A 181 -5.53 8.28 -7.65
C GLU A 181 -4.19 8.53 -6.94
N CYS A 182 -3.75 9.79 -6.89
CA CYS A 182 -2.48 10.18 -6.26
C CYS A 182 -2.45 9.86 -4.75
N ARG A 183 -3.55 10.12 -4.02
CA ARG A 183 -3.64 9.82 -2.59
C ARG A 183 -3.54 8.33 -2.32
N LYS A 184 -4.21 7.50 -3.15
CA LYS A 184 -4.11 6.03 -3.06
C LYS A 184 -2.68 5.59 -3.30
N MET A 185 -2.07 5.98 -4.42
CA MET A 185 -0.71 5.57 -4.79
C MET A 185 0.33 6.01 -3.76
N ARG A 186 0.22 7.23 -3.21
CA ARG A 186 1.13 7.75 -2.17
C ARG A 186 1.14 6.87 -0.90
N SER A 187 0.06 6.15 -0.62
CA SER A 187 -0.03 5.24 0.54
C SER A 187 0.54 3.83 0.29
N LEU A 188 0.92 3.52 -0.95
CA LEU A 188 1.37 2.20 -1.37
C LEU A 188 2.90 2.14 -1.50
N LEU A 189 3.54 1.18 -0.83
CA LEU A 189 4.96 0.91 -0.92
C LEU A 189 5.20 -0.60 -0.84
N HIS A 190 5.37 -1.24 -1.99
CA HIS A 190 5.57 -2.68 -2.08
C HIS A 190 6.36 -3.05 -3.35
N PRO A 191 7.28 -4.03 -3.34
CA PRO A 191 8.10 -4.38 -4.52
C PRO A 191 7.29 -4.81 -5.75
N ASN A 192 6.07 -5.32 -5.57
CA ASN A 192 5.15 -5.72 -6.63
C ASN A 192 4.00 -4.73 -6.87
N VAL A 193 4.16 -3.47 -6.46
CA VAL A 193 3.25 -2.37 -6.78
C VAL A 193 4.08 -1.23 -7.36
N VAL A 194 3.55 -0.53 -8.36
CA VAL A 194 4.24 0.61 -8.98
C VAL A 194 4.45 1.72 -7.96
N LEU A 195 5.71 2.13 -7.80
CA LEU A 195 6.14 3.11 -6.84
C LEU A 195 5.78 4.54 -7.30
N PHE A 196 5.10 5.26 -6.42
CA PHE A 196 4.83 6.68 -6.54
C PHE A 196 6.07 7.51 -6.19
N TYR A 197 6.42 8.49 -7.02
CA TYR A 197 7.49 9.46 -6.73
C TYR A 197 6.94 10.82 -6.33
N GLY A 198 5.89 11.31 -6.99
CA GLY A 198 5.33 12.62 -6.69
C GLY A 198 4.32 13.11 -7.71
N ILE A 199 3.90 14.35 -7.54
CA ILE A 199 3.01 15.07 -8.46
C ILE A 199 3.57 16.44 -8.80
N VAL A 200 3.21 16.95 -9.97
CA VAL A 200 3.56 18.29 -10.45
C VAL A 200 2.29 19.11 -10.58
N LEU A 201 2.23 20.22 -9.84
CA LEU A 201 1.04 21.06 -9.71
C LEU A 201 1.29 22.53 -10.08
N ASP A 202 2.54 22.91 -10.31
CA ASP A 202 2.94 24.29 -10.58
C ASP A 202 2.68 24.72 -12.02
N VAL A 203 2.44 23.79 -12.95
CA VAL A 203 2.07 24.04 -14.35
C VAL A 203 0.90 23.17 -14.80
N GLU A 204 0.25 23.58 -15.90
CA GLU A 204 -0.70 22.73 -16.62
C GLU A 204 -0.07 22.06 -17.85
N PRO A 205 -0.49 20.84 -18.18
CA PRO A 205 -1.39 19.96 -17.41
C PRO A 205 -0.73 19.36 -16.15
N LEU A 206 -1.56 18.92 -15.20
CA LEU A 206 -1.12 18.23 -13.98
C LEU A 206 -0.44 16.89 -14.31
N LYS A 207 0.54 16.50 -13.50
CA LYS A 207 1.34 15.30 -13.77
C LYS A 207 1.49 14.42 -12.54
N LEU A 208 1.40 13.11 -12.75
CA LEU A 208 1.72 12.06 -11.78
C LEU A 208 3.07 11.43 -12.17
N VAL A 209 4.02 11.44 -11.25
CA VAL A 209 5.38 10.90 -11.42
C VAL A 209 5.51 9.58 -10.67
N MET A 210 5.93 8.53 -11.37
CA MET A 210 6.03 7.16 -10.87
C MET A 210 7.32 6.49 -11.34
N GLU A 211 7.65 5.33 -10.78
CA GLU A 211 8.79 4.54 -11.24
C GLU A 211 8.65 4.15 -12.72
N LEU A 212 9.77 4.23 -13.46
CA LEU A 212 9.82 3.78 -14.84
C LEU A 212 9.96 2.26 -14.89
N CYS A 213 8.93 1.59 -15.41
CA CYS A 213 8.95 0.17 -15.78
C CYS A 213 9.41 -0.01 -17.23
N ASP A 214 9.95 -1.19 -17.54
CA ASP A 214 10.55 -1.50 -18.83
C ASP A 214 9.49 -1.71 -19.91
N THR A 215 8.37 -2.35 -19.56
CA THR A 215 7.22 -2.60 -20.45
C THR A 215 5.99 -3.02 -19.65
N SER A 216 4.80 -3.00 -20.26
CA SER A 216 3.65 -3.74 -19.72
C SER A 216 3.87 -5.25 -19.86
N LEU A 217 3.32 -6.02 -18.92
CA LEU A 217 3.45 -7.47 -18.91
C LEU A 217 2.67 -8.11 -20.06
N VAL A 218 1.56 -7.50 -20.49
CA VAL A 218 0.81 -7.94 -21.68
C VAL A 218 1.64 -7.79 -22.96
N ALA A 219 2.32 -6.66 -23.16
CA ALA A 219 3.21 -6.46 -24.31
C ALA A 219 4.37 -7.46 -24.25
N TYR A 220 5.01 -7.59 -23.08
CA TYR A 220 6.10 -8.54 -22.88
C TYR A 220 5.76 -9.97 -23.32
N VAL A 221 4.59 -10.49 -22.92
CA VAL A 221 4.21 -11.87 -23.26
C VAL A 221 3.77 -12.02 -24.70
N ARG A 222 3.20 -10.97 -25.32
CA ARG A 222 2.83 -10.96 -26.74
C ARG A 222 4.07 -10.94 -27.63
N ASP A 223 5.04 -10.09 -27.33
CA ASP A 223 6.31 -9.98 -28.07
C ASP A 223 7.14 -11.26 -27.95
N ASN A 224 6.95 -12.01 -26.85
CA ASN A 224 7.63 -13.27 -26.57
C ASN A 224 6.69 -14.47 -26.64
N LYS A 225 5.63 -14.40 -27.45
CA LYS A 225 4.61 -15.46 -27.57
C LYS A 225 5.24 -16.83 -27.85
N GLY A 226 4.83 -17.84 -27.09
CA GLY A 226 5.39 -19.19 -27.13
C GLY A 226 6.82 -19.35 -26.58
N LYS A 227 7.54 -18.27 -26.27
CA LYS A 227 8.92 -18.29 -25.78
C LYS A 227 9.01 -18.11 -24.26
N VAL A 228 8.02 -17.48 -23.62
CA VAL A 228 8.01 -17.30 -22.16
C VAL A 228 7.75 -18.63 -21.45
N LYS A 229 8.79 -19.17 -20.81
CA LYS A 229 8.73 -20.43 -20.05
C LYS A 229 7.69 -20.38 -18.92
N THR A 230 7.04 -21.51 -18.66
CA THR A 230 6.05 -21.69 -17.59
C THR A 230 6.55 -21.22 -16.22
N GLU A 231 7.79 -21.53 -15.85
CA GLU A 231 8.39 -21.11 -14.57
C GLU A 231 8.39 -19.57 -14.43
N LYS A 232 8.72 -18.86 -15.51
CA LYS A 232 8.74 -17.39 -15.53
C LYS A 232 7.31 -16.82 -15.40
N LYS A 233 6.32 -17.43 -16.07
CA LYS A 233 4.90 -17.07 -15.90
C LYS A 233 4.43 -17.28 -14.46
N LEU A 234 4.78 -18.41 -13.83
CA LEU A 234 4.45 -18.67 -12.43
C LEU A 234 5.08 -17.64 -11.48
N ARG A 235 6.31 -17.19 -11.77
CA ARG A 235 6.97 -16.12 -11.03
C ARG A 235 6.19 -14.81 -11.14
N PHE A 236 5.72 -14.45 -12.33
CA PHE A 236 4.85 -13.28 -12.53
C PHE A 236 3.52 -13.41 -11.78
N CYS A 237 2.86 -14.59 -11.79
CA CYS A 237 1.66 -14.81 -10.98
C CYS A 237 1.92 -14.53 -9.49
N ARG A 238 3.04 -15.05 -8.96
CA ARG A 238 3.43 -14.82 -7.55
C ARG A 238 3.62 -13.33 -7.26
N HIS A 239 4.33 -12.62 -8.14
CA HIS A 239 4.55 -11.18 -8.01
C HIS A 239 3.22 -10.41 -7.95
N ILE A 240 2.32 -10.65 -8.91
CA ILE A 240 1.00 -10.00 -8.97
C ILE A 240 0.19 -10.34 -7.70
N ALA A 241 0.17 -11.61 -7.27
CA ALA A 241 -0.53 -12.01 -6.06
C ALA A 241 0.00 -11.32 -4.80
N CYS A 242 1.32 -11.17 -4.66
CA CYS A 242 1.91 -10.42 -3.55
C CYS A 242 1.53 -8.94 -3.57
N GLY A 243 1.50 -8.32 -4.76
CA GLY A 243 1.00 -6.94 -4.91
C GLY A 243 -0.46 -6.80 -4.48
N MET A 244 -1.33 -7.69 -4.94
CA MET A 244 -2.76 -7.67 -4.61
C MET A 244 -3.06 -8.01 -3.14
N GLU A 245 -2.28 -8.91 -2.52
CA GLU A 245 -2.35 -9.19 -1.08
C GLU A 245 -2.01 -7.95 -0.26
N TYR A 246 -0.97 -7.21 -0.66
CA TYR A 246 -0.63 -5.92 -0.03
C TYR A 246 -1.72 -4.87 -0.23
N ILE A 247 -2.24 -4.70 -1.45
CA ILE A 247 -3.34 -3.77 -1.77
C ILE A 247 -4.58 -4.08 -0.92
N ALA A 248 -4.98 -5.35 -0.81
CA ALA A 248 -6.09 -5.77 0.04
C ALA A 248 -5.83 -5.48 1.53
N SER A 249 -4.60 -5.65 2.02
CA SER A 249 -4.23 -5.30 3.41
C SER A 249 -4.35 -3.81 3.72
N LYS A 250 -4.27 -2.95 2.69
CA LYS A 250 -4.52 -1.50 2.77
C LYS A 250 -6.01 -1.15 2.64
N GLN A 251 -6.88 -2.15 2.62
CA GLN A 251 -8.31 -1.99 2.39
C GLN A 251 -8.58 -1.18 1.13
N LEU A 252 -7.88 -1.52 0.05
CA LEU A 252 -8.03 -0.89 -1.25
C LEU A 252 -8.51 -1.96 -2.23
N ILE A 253 -9.58 -1.66 -2.96
CA ILE A 253 -10.11 -2.51 -4.03
C ILE A 253 -9.63 -1.92 -5.35
N HIS A 254 -8.90 -2.69 -6.15
CA HIS A 254 -8.27 -2.22 -7.39
C HIS A 254 -9.30 -2.00 -8.51
N ARG A 255 -10.27 -2.90 -8.67
CA ARG A 255 -11.38 -2.84 -9.65
C ARG A 255 -10.99 -2.93 -11.14
N ASP A 256 -9.72 -2.78 -11.48
CA ASP A 256 -9.20 -2.90 -12.85
C ASP A 256 -7.91 -3.73 -12.93
N LEU A 257 -7.85 -4.84 -12.19
CA LEU A 257 -6.74 -5.77 -12.32
C LEU A 257 -6.84 -6.56 -13.62
N ALA A 258 -5.90 -6.30 -14.53
CA ALA A 258 -5.74 -7.01 -15.80
C ALA A 258 -4.25 -7.11 -16.16
N LEU A 259 -3.89 -7.97 -17.13
CA LEU A 259 -2.49 -8.13 -17.51
C LEU A 259 -1.89 -6.84 -18.10
N ARG A 260 -2.71 -6.00 -18.74
CA ARG A 260 -2.32 -4.66 -19.23
C ARG A 260 -1.91 -3.69 -18.12
N ASN A 261 -2.49 -3.84 -16.93
CA ASN A 261 -2.21 -3.01 -15.75
C ASN A 261 -1.16 -3.66 -14.82
N CYS A 262 -0.47 -4.69 -15.31
CA CYS A 262 0.73 -5.23 -14.68
C CYS A 262 1.95 -4.77 -15.49
N LEU A 263 2.91 -4.10 -14.86
CA LEU A 263 4.15 -3.66 -15.49
C LEU A 263 5.33 -4.55 -15.10
N LEU A 264 6.40 -4.52 -15.89
CA LEU A 264 7.61 -5.29 -15.65
C LEU A 264 8.78 -4.34 -15.40
N LYS A 265 9.50 -4.54 -14.28
CA LYS A 265 10.75 -3.85 -13.97
C LYS A 265 11.81 -4.87 -13.60
N GLU A 266 12.87 -5.00 -14.40
CA GLU A 266 14.02 -5.87 -14.12
C GLU A 266 13.58 -7.32 -13.80
N GLY A 267 12.57 -7.82 -14.52
CA GLY A 267 12.02 -9.17 -14.31
C GLY A 267 11.04 -9.32 -13.14
N VAL A 268 10.71 -8.23 -12.43
CA VAL A 268 9.71 -8.17 -11.36
C VAL A 268 8.41 -7.59 -11.90
N ALA A 269 7.30 -8.31 -11.72
CA ALA A 269 5.99 -7.82 -12.13
C ALA A 269 5.40 -6.94 -11.02
N LYS A 270 4.76 -5.84 -11.41
CA LYS A 270 4.25 -4.79 -10.52
C LYS A 270 2.84 -4.41 -10.93
N VAL A 271 1.93 -4.36 -9.97
CA VAL A 271 0.55 -3.90 -10.18
C VAL A 271 0.54 -2.38 -10.30
N ALA A 272 -0.16 -1.85 -11.30
CA ALA A 272 -0.22 -0.45 -11.67
C ALA A 272 -1.66 0.00 -11.93
N ASP A 273 -1.83 1.29 -12.24
CA ASP A 273 -3.11 1.95 -12.59
C ASP A 273 -4.18 1.88 -11.50
N PHE A 274 -4.22 2.92 -10.66
CA PHE A 274 -5.12 3.02 -9.51
C PHE A 274 -6.27 4.00 -9.74
N GLY A 275 -6.50 4.45 -10.98
CA GLY A 275 -7.56 5.41 -11.32
C GLY A 275 -8.94 4.94 -10.87
N GLN A 276 -9.27 3.66 -11.11
CA GLN A 276 -10.57 3.07 -10.75
C GLN A 276 -10.65 2.52 -9.32
N ALA A 277 -9.53 2.50 -8.59
CA ALA A 277 -9.46 1.88 -7.28
C ALA A 277 -10.34 2.62 -6.25
N LYS A 278 -10.89 1.91 -5.26
CA LYS A 278 -11.74 2.48 -4.21
C LYS A 278 -11.29 2.04 -2.82
N GLN A 279 -11.24 2.99 -1.89
CA GLN A 279 -10.90 2.73 -0.50
C GLN A 279 -12.08 2.05 0.22
N GLY A 280 -11.79 1.00 1.00
CA GLY A 280 -12.76 0.21 1.75
C GLY A 280 -12.63 -1.29 1.48
N ARG A 281 -13.36 -2.11 2.26
CA ARG A 281 -13.46 -3.56 2.04
C ARG A 281 -14.52 -3.94 1.02
N VAL A 282 -15.56 -3.11 0.92
CA VAL A 282 -16.70 -3.26 0.01
C VAL A 282 -17.02 -1.87 -0.54
N TYR A 283 -17.26 -1.79 -1.84
CA TYR A 283 -17.68 -0.58 -2.53
C TYR A 283 -18.90 -0.88 -3.39
N LYS A 284 -20.00 -0.17 -3.14
CA LYS A 284 -21.22 -0.28 -3.94
C LYS A 284 -21.31 0.94 -4.86
N MET A 285 -21.20 0.70 -6.16
CA MET A 285 -21.37 1.74 -7.17
C MET A 285 -22.86 2.09 -7.31
N ARG A 286 -23.16 3.37 -7.52
CA ARG A 286 -24.55 3.81 -7.72
C ARG A 286 -25.06 3.41 -9.11
N LYS A 287 -26.37 3.24 -9.25
CA LYS A 287 -26.97 2.75 -10.51
C LYS A 287 -26.86 3.75 -11.66
N ASP A 288 -26.84 5.03 -11.33
CA ASP A 288 -26.72 6.18 -12.22
C ASP A 288 -25.26 6.54 -12.58
N THR A 289 -24.27 5.82 -12.05
CA THR A 289 -22.86 6.08 -12.38
C THR A 289 -22.52 5.48 -13.75
N GLU A 290 -22.16 6.34 -14.70
CA GLU A 290 -21.62 5.98 -16.03
C GLU A 290 -20.09 5.87 -15.98
N GLU A 291 -19.58 4.81 -15.34
CA GLU A 291 -18.14 4.52 -15.31
C GLU A 291 -17.83 3.40 -16.31
N ALA A 292 -16.82 3.61 -17.18
CA ALA A 292 -16.35 2.57 -18.08
C ALA A 292 -15.68 1.44 -17.26
N LEU A 293 -16.34 0.28 -17.23
CA LEU A 293 -15.91 -0.88 -16.44
C LEU A 293 -15.21 -1.94 -17.31
N PRO A 294 -14.16 -2.63 -16.81
CA PRO A 294 -13.50 -3.72 -17.51
C PRO A 294 -14.34 -5.01 -17.46
N VAL A 295 -15.51 -5.02 -18.12
CA VAL A 295 -16.57 -6.04 -17.99
C VAL A 295 -16.03 -7.49 -17.99
N MET A 296 -15.08 -7.80 -18.87
CA MET A 296 -14.50 -9.14 -19.01
C MET A 296 -13.70 -9.63 -17.78
N TRP A 297 -13.24 -8.72 -16.92
CA TRP A 297 -12.51 -9.01 -15.70
C TRP A 297 -13.38 -8.90 -14.44
N ILE A 298 -14.68 -8.59 -14.57
CA ILE A 298 -15.60 -8.44 -13.44
C ILE A 298 -16.38 -9.75 -13.23
N PRO A 299 -16.57 -10.21 -11.98
CA PRO A 299 -17.41 -11.38 -11.72
C PRO A 299 -18.89 -11.08 -12.00
N PRO A 300 -19.69 -12.07 -12.44
CA PRO A 300 -21.11 -11.89 -12.75
C PRO A 300 -21.91 -11.24 -11.62
N ASP A 301 -21.75 -11.72 -10.39
CA ASP A 301 -22.47 -11.18 -9.23
C ASP A 301 -22.14 -9.68 -9.02
N THR A 302 -20.91 -9.24 -9.29
CA THR A 302 -20.55 -7.81 -9.21
C THR A 302 -21.11 -7.01 -10.38
N LEU A 303 -21.24 -7.59 -11.58
CA LEU A 303 -21.92 -6.92 -12.70
C LEU A 303 -23.40 -6.69 -12.36
N GLU A 304 -24.06 -7.67 -11.74
CA GLU A 304 -25.46 -7.58 -11.31
C GLU A 304 -25.64 -6.60 -10.14
N THR A 305 -24.91 -6.79 -9.04
CA THR A 305 -25.14 -6.01 -7.81
C THR A 305 -24.42 -4.67 -7.81
N ARG A 306 -23.49 -4.45 -8.75
CA ARG A 306 -22.54 -3.33 -8.77
C ARG A 306 -21.74 -3.16 -7.46
N THR A 307 -21.43 -4.29 -6.82
CA THR A 307 -20.72 -4.33 -5.53
C THR A 307 -19.34 -4.94 -5.72
N PHE A 308 -18.32 -4.13 -5.57
CA PHE A 308 -16.91 -4.49 -5.66
C PHE A 308 -16.35 -4.80 -4.25
N SER A 309 -15.39 -5.70 -4.18
CA SER A 309 -14.68 -6.06 -2.95
C SER A 309 -13.33 -6.70 -3.28
N GLU A 310 -12.55 -7.05 -2.27
CA GLU A 310 -11.36 -7.92 -2.46
C GLU A 310 -11.70 -9.17 -3.29
N LYS A 311 -12.91 -9.72 -3.17
CA LYS A 311 -13.33 -10.92 -3.89
C LYS A 311 -13.47 -10.69 -5.39
N SER A 312 -13.93 -9.51 -5.81
CA SER A 312 -13.99 -9.16 -7.23
C SER A 312 -12.59 -9.02 -7.82
N ASP A 313 -11.64 -8.49 -7.06
CA ASP A 313 -10.22 -8.45 -7.49
C ASP A 313 -9.60 -9.85 -7.58
N VAL A 314 -10.00 -10.80 -6.72
CA VAL A 314 -9.57 -12.21 -6.82
C VAL A 314 -10.09 -12.87 -8.10
N TRP A 315 -11.31 -12.53 -8.55
CA TRP A 315 -11.82 -12.97 -9.84
C TRP A 315 -10.98 -12.39 -10.99
N ALA A 316 -10.75 -11.07 -10.98
CA ALA A 316 -9.93 -10.37 -11.97
C ALA A 316 -8.50 -10.93 -12.05
N TYR A 317 -7.92 -11.33 -10.90
CA TYR A 317 -6.63 -12.03 -10.85
C TYR A 317 -6.68 -13.38 -11.59
N GLY A 318 -7.78 -14.13 -11.49
CA GLY A 318 -7.99 -15.36 -12.23
C GLY A 318 -7.95 -15.16 -13.75
N ILE A 319 -8.62 -14.11 -14.25
CA ILE A 319 -8.59 -13.72 -15.67
C ILE A 319 -7.20 -13.22 -16.07
N THR A 320 -6.54 -12.44 -15.23
CA THR A 320 -5.16 -11.96 -15.45
C THR A 320 -4.17 -13.10 -15.61
N ILE A 321 -4.27 -14.16 -14.79
CA ILE A 321 -3.46 -15.37 -14.96
C ILE A 321 -3.81 -16.06 -16.28
N TRP A 322 -5.08 -16.15 -16.63
CA TRP A 322 -5.49 -16.75 -17.91
C TRP A 322 -4.82 -16.02 -19.09
N GLU A 323 -4.88 -14.69 -19.12
CA GLU A 323 -4.20 -13.87 -20.14
C GLU A 323 -2.70 -14.19 -20.20
N LEU A 324 -2.04 -14.27 -19.04
CA LEU A 324 -0.61 -14.56 -18.96
C LEU A 324 -0.27 -15.94 -19.55
N PHE A 325 -1.08 -16.96 -19.25
CA PHE A 325 -0.83 -18.31 -19.75
C PHE A 325 -1.21 -18.49 -21.22
N THR A 326 -2.11 -17.66 -21.76
CA THR A 326 -2.46 -17.64 -23.18
C THR A 326 -1.58 -16.71 -24.01
N ASP A 327 -0.48 -16.19 -23.46
CA ASP A 327 0.45 -15.24 -24.12
C ASP A 327 -0.23 -13.91 -24.50
N GLY A 328 -1.07 -13.41 -23.60
CA GLY A 328 -1.74 -12.11 -23.73
C GLY A 328 -2.90 -12.12 -24.72
N ARG A 329 -3.53 -13.27 -24.96
CA ARG A 329 -4.82 -13.29 -25.67
C ARG A 329 -5.84 -12.49 -24.89
N HIS A 330 -6.76 -11.88 -25.60
CA HIS A 330 -7.79 -11.09 -24.97
C HIS A 330 -8.93 -12.02 -24.51
N PRO A 331 -9.52 -11.80 -23.31
CA PRO A 331 -10.52 -12.72 -22.78
C PRO A 331 -11.75 -12.82 -23.67
N TYR A 332 -12.27 -14.03 -23.86
CA TYR A 332 -13.50 -14.29 -24.62
C TYR A 332 -13.47 -13.87 -26.10
N ASP A 333 -12.29 -13.71 -26.71
CA ASP A 333 -12.13 -13.31 -28.13
C ASP A 333 -12.96 -14.15 -29.11
N GLU A 334 -13.17 -15.43 -28.82
CA GLU A 334 -13.97 -16.33 -29.68
C GLU A 334 -15.49 -16.18 -29.51
N LEU A 335 -15.91 -15.53 -28.43
CA LEU A 335 -17.30 -15.19 -28.15
C LEU A 335 -17.64 -13.77 -28.58
N TYR A 336 -16.67 -12.84 -28.53
CA TYR A 336 -16.89 -11.42 -28.81
C TYR A 336 -17.65 -11.14 -30.13
N PRO A 337 -17.36 -11.81 -31.27
CA PRO A 337 -18.11 -11.60 -32.52
C PRO A 337 -19.53 -12.19 -32.52
N LYS A 338 -19.86 -13.03 -31.54
CA LYS A 338 -21.13 -13.78 -31.44
C LYS A 338 -22.09 -13.17 -30.43
N LEU A 339 -21.66 -12.14 -29.69
CA LEU A 339 -22.43 -11.47 -28.65
C LEU A 339 -22.82 -10.08 -29.13
N SER A 340 -24.01 -9.63 -28.75
CA SER A 340 -24.43 -8.26 -29.03
C SER A 340 -23.54 -7.28 -28.27
N HIS A 341 -23.03 -6.23 -28.93
CA HIS A 341 -22.20 -5.22 -28.27
C HIS A 341 -22.99 -4.45 -27.19
N ASP A 342 -24.29 -4.25 -27.41
CA ASP A 342 -25.16 -3.48 -26.52
C ASP A 342 -25.55 -4.26 -25.25
N ASN A 343 -25.58 -5.60 -25.32
CA ASN A 343 -25.94 -6.50 -24.20
C ASN A 343 -24.79 -7.42 -23.77
N PHE A 344 -23.56 -7.11 -24.18
CA PHE A 344 -22.38 -7.98 -23.97
C PHE A 344 -22.20 -8.39 -22.51
N ALA A 345 -22.39 -7.46 -21.56
CA ALA A 345 -22.28 -7.74 -20.14
C ALA A 345 -23.32 -8.75 -19.65
N GLU A 346 -24.57 -8.62 -20.11
CA GLU A 346 -25.69 -9.49 -19.73
C GLU A 346 -25.55 -10.89 -20.36
N GLU A 347 -25.17 -10.96 -21.63
CA GLU A 347 -24.92 -12.23 -22.30
C GLU A 347 -23.68 -12.95 -21.72
N LEU A 348 -22.62 -12.22 -21.39
CA LEU A 348 -21.44 -12.75 -20.70
C LEU A 348 -21.81 -13.27 -19.30
N MET A 349 -22.66 -12.54 -18.55
CA MET A 349 -23.19 -13.01 -17.27
C MET A 349 -23.92 -14.34 -17.44
N HIS A 350 -24.82 -14.46 -18.43
CA HIS A 350 -25.55 -15.71 -18.69
C HIS A 350 -24.62 -16.87 -19.08
N ILE A 351 -23.59 -16.63 -19.89
CA ILE A 351 -22.61 -17.65 -20.29
C ILE A 351 -21.81 -18.11 -19.07
N VAL A 352 -21.26 -17.17 -18.29
CA VAL A 352 -20.45 -17.50 -17.11
C VAL A 352 -21.31 -18.20 -16.04
N ALA A 353 -22.55 -17.73 -15.81
CA ALA A 353 -23.50 -18.30 -14.85
C ALA A 353 -23.99 -19.72 -15.24
N ARG A 354 -24.14 -20.01 -16.53
CA ARG A 354 -24.46 -21.37 -17.04
C ARG A 354 -23.30 -22.36 -16.94
N GLY A 355 -22.18 -21.99 -16.32
CA GLY A 355 -21.03 -22.86 -16.13
C GLY A 355 -20.19 -23.08 -17.38
N TRP A 356 -20.38 -22.26 -18.43
CA TRP A 356 -19.65 -22.31 -19.71
C TRP A 356 -18.20 -21.81 -19.63
N CYS A 357 -17.63 -21.65 -18.43
CA CYS A 357 -16.21 -21.43 -18.20
C CYS A 357 -15.31 -22.49 -18.91
N ARG A 358 -15.89 -23.63 -19.35
CA ARG A 358 -15.22 -24.70 -20.12
C ARG A 358 -15.12 -24.51 -21.64
N GLN A 359 -16.06 -23.80 -22.29
CA GLN A 359 -16.10 -23.65 -23.76
C GLN A 359 -15.93 -22.18 -24.21
N ALA A 360 -16.21 -21.21 -23.35
CA ALA A 360 -16.15 -19.77 -23.63
C ALA A 360 -14.73 -19.19 -23.89
N THR A 361 -13.68 -19.95 -23.60
CA THR A 361 -12.27 -19.46 -23.67
C THR A 361 -11.46 -20.06 -24.82
N GLY A 362 -12.07 -20.84 -25.73
CA GLY A 362 -11.36 -21.33 -26.92
C GLY A 362 -10.21 -22.29 -26.64
N TRP A 363 -10.28 -22.99 -25.52
CA TRP A 363 -9.13 -23.68 -24.95
C TRP A 363 -8.94 -25.07 -25.58
N ASN A 364 -8.02 -25.21 -26.53
CA ASN A 364 -7.68 -26.52 -27.10
C ASN A 364 -6.82 -27.34 -26.10
N HIS A 365 -7.47 -28.33 -25.48
CA HIS A 365 -7.14 -28.91 -24.17
C HIS A 365 -5.85 -29.73 -24.03
N ARG A 366 -5.07 -29.95 -25.09
CA ARG A 366 -3.96 -30.94 -25.07
C ARG A 366 -2.54 -30.39 -25.18
N LYS A 367 -2.35 -29.11 -25.54
CA LYS A 367 -0.99 -28.60 -25.87
C LYS A 367 -0.47 -27.42 -25.04
N GLN A 368 -1.31 -26.69 -24.30
CA GLN A 368 -0.92 -25.34 -23.82
C GLN A 368 -1.07 -25.08 -22.31
N CYS A 369 -1.55 -26.04 -21.50
CA CYS A 369 -1.56 -25.88 -20.03
C CYS A 369 -1.63 -27.23 -19.30
N PRO A 370 -0.76 -27.52 -18.30
CA PRO A 370 -0.82 -28.78 -17.57
C PRO A 370 -2.16 -28.98 -16.84
N HIS A 371 -2.72 -30.20 -16.92
CA HIS A 371 -4.04 -30.63 -16.44
C HIS A 371 -4.46 -30.19 -15.00
N ARG A 372 -3.55 -29.71 -14.15
CA ARG A 372 -3.81 -29.31 -12.75
C ARG A 372 -4.07 -27.81 -12.55
N TYR A 373 -3.62 -26.94 -13.45
CA TYR A 373 -3.95 -25.50 -13.44
C TYR A 373 -5.40 -25.24 -13.88
N LYS A 374 -5.94 -26.17 -14.66
CA LYS A 374 -7.37 -26.34 -14.99
C LYS A 374 -8.27 -26.30 -13.75
N ARG A 375 -7.88 -26.88 -12.61
CA ARG A 375 -8.69 -26.86 -11.38
C ARG A 375 -8.70 -25.50 -10.68
N LEU A 376 -7.69 -24.64 -10.88
CA LEU A 376 -7.57 -23.36 -10.18
C LEU A 376 -8.46 -22.28 -10.83
N CYS A 377 -8.36 -22.08 -12.15
CA CYS A 377 -9.27 -21.20 -12.91
C CYS A 377 -10.73 -21.67 -12.77
N ILE A 378 -10.96 -22.99 -12.84
CA ILE A 378 -12.29 -23.59 -12.62
C ILE A 378 -12.75 -23.48 -11.16
N SER A 379 -11.85 -23.52 -10.15
CA SER A 379 -12.25 -23.37 -8.74
C SER A 379 -12.66 -21.96 -8.37
N VAL A 380 -12.07 -20.95 -9.03
CA VAL A 380 -12.51 -19.55 -8.92
C VAL A 380 -13.87 -19.37 -9.60
N GLY A 381 -14.12 -20.07 -10.72
CA GLY A 381 -15.39 -20.00 -11.47
C GLY A 381 -16.53 -20.94 -11.07
N ARG A 382 -16.38 -21.92 -10.16
CA ARG A 382 -17.41 -22.98 -9.91
C ARG A 382 -18.11 -23.00 -8.55
N ARG A 383 -17.81 -22.12 -7.60
CA ARG A 383 -18.36 -22.25 -6.22
C ARG A 383 -19.00 -21.00 -5.63
N ASN A 384 -19.64 -20.17 -6.44
CA ASN A 384 -20.44 -19.04 -5.91
C ASN A 384 -21.92 -19.36 -5.63
N GLN A 385 -22.38 -20.61 -5.76
CA GLN A 385 -23.79 -20.92 -5.45
C GLN A 385 -24.11 -21.21 -3.98
N LYS A 386 -23.13 -21.30 -3.05
CA LYS A 386 -23.41 -21.44 -1.61
C LYS A 386 -22.33 -20.75 -0.75
N THR A 387 -22.77 -19.71 -0.05
CA THR A 387 -22.32 -19.01 1.19
C THR A 387 -21.09 -19.44 2.02
N ASP A 388 -20.08 -20.18 1.55
CA ASP A 388 -18.89 -20.47 2.37
C ASP A 388 -17.58 -20.57 1.56
N LEU A 389 -16.79 -19.50 1.51
CA LEU A 389 -15.48 -19.49 0.83
C LEU A 389 -14.37 -18.72 1.58
N ARG A 390 -13.60 -19.49 2.35
CA ARG A 390 -12.31 -19.18 2.98
C ARG A 390 -11.21 -18.90 1.93
N SER A 391 -11.09 -17.68 1.43
CA SER A 391 -10.18 -17.27 0.32
C SER A 391 -8.69 -17.23 0.66
N HIS A 392 -8.31 -16.92 1.91
CA HIS A 392 -6.89 -16.82 2.31
C HIS A 392 -6.15 -18.17 2.20
N LYS A 393 -6.86 -19.29 2.42
CA LYS A 393 -6.33 -20.65 2.26
C LYS A 393 -6.01 -21.02 0.81
N TYR A 394 -6.62 -20.40 -0.20
CA TYR A 394 -6.38 -20.77 -1.60
C TYR A 394 -5.09 -20.16 -2.17
N VAL A 395 -4.81 -18.90 -1.84
CA VAL A 395 -3.53 -18.24 -2.16
C VAL A 395 -2.39 -18.93 -1.41
N LEU A 396 -2.57 -19.25 -0.12
CA LEU A 396 -1.61 -20.00 0.70
C LEU A 396 -1.43 -21.46 0.22
N ALA A 397 -2.49 -22.18 -0.11
CA ALA A 397 -2.41 -23.55 -0.61
C ALA A 397 -1.90 -23.62 -2.06
N TRP A 398 -1.94 -22.53 -2.81
CA TRP A 398 -1.25 -22.39 -4.11
C TRP A 398 0.24 -22.13 -3.90
N LYS A 399 0.62 -21.20 -3.00
CA LYS A 399 2.01 -20.96 -2.55
C LYS A 399 2.69 -22.27 -2.10
N GLN A 400 1.99 -23.11 -1.31
CA GLN A 400 2.51 -24.38 -0.80
C GLN A 400 2.63 -25.50 -1.85
N ARG A 401 1.72 -25.58 -2.83
CA ARG A 401 1.69 -26.68 -3.82
C ARG A 401 2.64 -26.50 -5.01
N VAL A 402 2.99 -25.26 -5.35
CA VAL A 402 4.03 -24.95 -6.35
C VAL A 402 5.43 -25.21 -5.75
N ALA A 403 5.65 -24.78 -4.51
CA ALA A 403 6.86 -24.98 -3.74
C ALA A 403 7.29 -26.45 -3.56
N GLN A 404 6.33 -27.38 -3.43
CA GLN A 404 6.62 -28.79 -3.19
C GLN A 404 6.97 -29.61 -4.46
N ARG A 405 6.69 -29.11 -5.68
CA ARG A 405 6.69 -29.97 -6.89
C ARG A 405 7.86 -29.81 -7.84
N GLU A 406 8.55 -28.68 -7.86
CA GLU A 406 9.64 -28.49 -8.84
C GLU A 406 11.04 -28.77 -8.27
N LYS A 407 11.17 -29.20 -6.99
CA LYS A 407 12.46 -29.19 -6.25
C LYS A 407 13.23 -27.86 -6.38
N ILE A 408 12.61 -26.83 -6.92
CA ILE A 408 13.04 -25.44 -6.85
C ILE A 408 13.00 -25.17 -5.37
N GLY A 409 14.19 -25.02 -4.77
CA GLY A 409 14.30 -24.57 -3.40
C GLY A 409 13.31 -23.46 -3.22
N ILE A 410 12.49 -23.55 -2.17
CA ILE A 410 11.76 -22.39 -1.69
C ILE A 410 12.85 -21.42 -1.25
N ALA A 411 13.44 -20.69 -2.21
CA ALA A 411 13.74 -19.31 -1.98
C ALA A 411 12.39 -18.77 -1.54
N GLN A 412 12.26 -18.66 -0.22
CA GLN A 412 11.22 -17.90 0.43
C GLN A 412 11.12 -16.58 -0.34
N CYS A 413 10.09 -15.79 -0.10
CA CYS A 413 10.29 -14.36 -0.28
C CYS A 413 11.36 -13.90 0.75
N ASN A 414 12.60 -14.37 0.61
CA ASN A 414 13.80 -13.83 1.17
C ASN A 414 13.94 -12.51 0.44
N ASN A 415 13.35 -11.49 1.04
CA ASN A 415 14.07 -10.35 1.53
C ASN A 415 15.61 -10.55 1.49
N THR A 416 16.23 -10.55 0.31
CA THR A 416 17.48 -9.81 0.16
C THR A 416 17.07 -8.36 0.17
N ILE A 417 16.97 -7.84 1.38
CA ILE A 417 16.85 -6.43 1.61
C ILE A 417 18.11 -5.78 1.01
N PRO A 418 17.98 -4.79 0.10
CA PRO A 418 19.10 -3.91 -0.22
C PRO A 418 19.62 -3.37 1.10
N ALA A 419 20.91 -3.54 1.39
CA ALA A 419 21.59 -3.14 2.62
C ALA A 419 20.88 -1.95 3.32
N GLY A 420 20.06 -2.28 4.34
CA GLY A 420 19.05 -1.37 4.88
C GLY A 420 18.01 -2.00 5.82
N SER A 421 18.03 -3.32 5.98
CA SER A 421 17.18 -4.12 6.91
C SER A 421 17.62 -4.11 8.36
N SER A 422 18.51 -3.21 8.75
CA SER A 422 18.90 -3.08 10.14
C SER A 422 17.78 -2.47 11.02
N ARG A 423 16.70 -1.92 10.46
CA ARG A 423 15.71 -1.15 11.25
C ARG A 423 14.58 -1.93 11.94
N LEU A 424 14.36 -3.22 11.64
CA LEU A 424 13.39 -4.06 12.39
C LEU A 424 14.07 -5.02 13.38
N ILE A 425 15.27 -5.50 13.04
CA ILE A 425 16.14 -6.22 13.98
C ILE A 425 16.55 -5.28 15.14
N ASN A 426 16.72 -3.99 14.87
CA ASN A 426 16.98 -2.98 15.91
C ASN A 426 15.74 -2.57 16.74
N LYS A 427 14.54 -3.11 16.49
CA LYS A 427 13.32 -2.81 17.28
C LYS A 427 12.93 -3.92 18.26
N LEU A 428 13.39 -5.16 18.06
CA LEU A 428 13.38 -6.24 19.06
C LEU A 428 14.82 -6.40 19.54
N GLY A 429 15.22 -5.75 20.64
CA GLY A 429 16.61 -5.72 21.06
C GLY A 429 17.19 -7.12 21.26
N TRP A 430 17.95 -7.64 20.29
CA TRP A 430 18.59 -8.94 20.45
C TRP A 430 19.80 -8.81 21.37
N LYS A 431 19.92 -9.65 22.40
CA LYS A 431 21.10 -9.69 23.28
C LYS A 431 21.78 -11.05 23.20
N GLN A 432 23.07 -11.05 22.84
CA GLN A 432 23.87 -12.28 22.76
C GLN A 432 23.99 -12.99 24.11
N GLU A 433 24.06 -12.25 25.22
CA GLU A 433 24.06 -12.82 26.58
C GLU A 433 22.80 -13.65 26.87
N LEU A 434 21.62 -13.12 26.50
CA LEU A 434 20.35 -13.82 26.66
C LEU A 434 20.20 -15.00 25.70
N GLN A 435 20.75 -14.87 24.49
CA GLN A 435 20.82 -15.96 23.52
C GLN A 435 21.67 -17.11 24.06
N GLN A 436 22.84 -16.81 24.61
CA GLN A 436 23.73 -17.81 25.19
C GLN A 436 23.08 -18.49 26.40
N TYR A 437 22.44 -17.72 27.29
CA TYR A 437 21.69 -18.24 28.42
C TYR A 437 20.55 -19.17 27.97
N ALA A 438 19.76 -18.76 26.97
CA ALA A 438 18.69 -19.58 26.41
C ALA A 438 19.22 -20.84 25.70
N GLN A 439 20.36 -20.74 25.02
CA GLN A 439 21.01 -21.88 24.35
C GLN A 439 21.52 -22.91 25.36
N ASN A 440 22.08 -22.47 26.48
CA ASN A 440 22.51 -23.36 27.56
C ASN A 440 21.33 -24.12 28.18
N LEU A 441 20.17 -23.46 28.35
CA LEU A 441 18.95 -24.10 28.82
C LEU A 441 18.36 -25.07 27.79
N ALA A 442 18.35 -24.70 26.51
CA ALA A 442 17.89 -25.58 25.43
C ALA A 442 18.70 -26.89 25.40
N ASN A 443 20.03 -26.80 25.55
CA ASN A 443 20.94 -27.94 25.55
C ASN A 443 20.69 -28.95 26.69
N GLN A 444 20.02 -28.55 27.77
CA GLN A 444 19.63 -29.47 28.85
C GLN A 444 18.49 -30.41 28.43
N CYS A 445 17.84 -30.16 27.29
CA CYS A 445 16.81 -31.01 26.71
C CYS A 445 15.64 -31.33 27.65
N SER A 446 15.38 -30.48 28.64
CA SER A 446 14.33 -30.63 29.62
C SER A 446 13.66 -29.28 29.85
N PRO A 447 12.37 -29.11 29.49
CA PRO A 447 11.63 -27.92 29.90
C PRO A 447 11.30 -28.11 31.37
N LYS A 448 12.15 -27.64 32.27
CA LYS A 448 11.84 -27.60 33.70
C LYS A 448 11.65 -26.17 34.15
N ARG A 449 10.68 -25.99 35.03
CA ARG A 449 10.49 -24.73 35.75
C ARG A 449 11.75 -24.44 36.57
N LEU A 450 12.39 -23.32 36.29
CA LEU A 450 13.55 -22.88 37.06
C LEU A 450 13.06 -22.23 38.38
N PRO A 451 13.64 -22.58 39.54
CA PRO A 451 13.38 -21.86 40.78
C PRO A 451 14.02 -20.46 40.67
N ASN A 452 13.21 -19.40 40.80
CA ASN A 452 13.64 -18.00 40.76
C ASN A 452 14.58 -17.63 39.59
N PRO A 453 14.15 -17.75 38.32
CA PRO A 453 15.04 -17.51 37.19
C PRO A 453 15.53 -16.06 37.15
N GLN A 454 16.78 -15.84 36.75
CA GLN A 454 17.39 -14.50 36.62
C GLN A 454 16.69 -13.66 35.54
N HIS A 455 16.28 -14.30 34.44
CA HIS A 455 15.58 -13.71 33.30
C HIS A 455 14.20 -14.34 33.12
N GLY A 456 13.32 -13.69 32.36
CA GLY A 456 12.10 -14.34 31.87
C GLY A 456 12.46 -15.47 30.91
N VAL A 457 11.85 -16.66 31.00
CA VAL A 457 12.17 -17.81 30.14
C VAL A 457 10.92 -18.53 29.65
N ALA A 458 10.87 -18.85 28.35
CA ALA A 458 9.82 -19.69 27.77
C ALA A 458 10.40 -20.85 26.96
N TYR A 459 9.70 -21.98 26.98
CA TYR A 459 10.07 -23.22 26.30
C TYR A 459 9.05 -23.58 25.22
N TYR A 460 9.51 -24.09 24.08
CA TYR A 460 8.65 -24.55 22.98
C TYR A 460 9.26 -25.74 22.25
N HIS A 461 8.54 -26.85 22.19
CA HIS A 461 8.90 -27.99 21.36
C HIS A 461 8.39 -27.79 19.92
N SER A 462 9.30 -27.89 18.93
CA SER A 462 8.98 -27.76 17.52
C SER A 462 9.69 -28.79 16.65
N ASN A 463 9.10 -29.13 15.52
CA ASN A 463 9.76 -29.91 14.46
C ASN A 463 10.45 -29.00 13.42
N ARG A 464 10.61 -27.71 13.73
CA ARG A 464 11.15 -26.71 12.81
C ARG A 464 12.61 -26.40 13.15
N THR A 465 13.41 -26.23 12.10
CA THR A 465 14.88 -26.11 12.20
C THR A 465 15.40 -24.71 12.53
N ALA A 466 14.55 -23.67 12.50
CA ALA A 466 14.94 -22.28 12.73
C ALA A 466 14.14 -21.66 13.89
N VAL A 467 14.82 -20.88 14.74
CA VAL A 467 14.23 -20.14 15.86
C VAL A 467 14.49 -18.66 15.63
N ASP A 468 13.50 -17.95 15.08
CA ASP A 468 13.48 -16.48 15.07
C ASP A 468 12.52 -15.98 16.15
N ALA A 469 12.81 -14.81 16.73
CA ALA A 469 12.06 -14.22 17.84
C ALA A 469 10.56 -14.00 17.55
N ILE A 470 10.23 -13.62 16.32
CA ILE A 470 8.86 -13.32 15.89
C ILE A 470 8.09 -14.62 15.71
N MET A 471 8.72 -15.62 15.09
CA MET A 471 8.13 -16.96 14.93
C MET A 471 7.96 -17.65 16.27
N PHE A 472 8.95 -17.55 17.17
CA PHE A 472 8.87 -18.11 18.51
C PHE A 472 7.66 -17.56 19.28
N THR A 473 7.50 -16.23 19.33
CA THR A 473 6.38 -15.60 20.05
C THR A 473 5.02 -16.01 19.48
N ARG A 474 4.89 -16.10 18.14
CA ARG A 474 3.66 -16.55 17.48
C ARG A 474 3.37 -18.04 17.71
N SER A 475 4.38 -18.90 17.64
CA SER A 475 4.21 -20.35 17.83
C SER A 475 3.92 -20.71 19.28
N LEU A 476 4.55 -20.01 20.24
CA LEU A 476 4.28 -20.16 21.66
C LEU A 476 2.83 -19.78 21.98
N TYR A 477 2.35 -18.64 21.47
CA TYR A 477 0.96 -18.21 21.62
C TYR A 477 -0.04 -19.27 21.12
N GLN A 478 0.17 -19.78 19.90
CA GLN A 478 -0.73 -20.76 19.30
C GLN A 478 -0.72 -22.10 20.05
N ALA A 479 0.45 -22.57 20.48
CA ALA A 479 0.59 -23.82 21.20
C ALA A 479 -0.02 -23.76 22.62
N PHE A 480 0.23 -22.67 23.36
CA PHE A 480 -0.29 -22.51 24.72
C PHE A 480 -1.76 -22.09 24.77
N GLY A 481 -2.25 -21.34 23.77
CA GLY A 481 -3.66 -20.96 23.65
C GLY A 481 -4.62 -22.16 23.65
N MET A 482 -4.15 -23.34 23.22
CA MET A 482 -4.91 -24.59 23.20
C MET A 482 -4.72 -25.47 24.44
N ARG A 483 -3.72 -25.16 25.29
CA ARG A 483 -3.30 -26.03 26.42
C ARG A 483 -3.47 -25.38 27.79
N TYR A 484 -3.84 -24.11 27.87
CA TYR A 484 -4.00 -23.36 29.12
C TYR A 484 -5.37 -22.70 29.23
N ASN A 485 -6.09 -22.92 30.33
CA ASN A 485 -7.37 -22.30 30.60
C ASN A 485 -7.16 -20.99 31.38
N TYR A 486 -7.21 -19.89 30.64
CA TYR A 486 -6.96 -18.56 31.19
C TYR A 486 -8.04 -18.05 32.14
N SER A 487 -9.28 -18.55 32.04
CA SER A 487 -10.36 -18.16 32.95
C SER A 487 -10.23 -18.89 34.30
N ALA A 488 -9.64 -20.08 34.29
CA ALA A 488 -9.41 -20.89 35.48
C ALA A 488 -7.99 -20.79 36.06
N GLY A 489 -7.08 -20.06 35.39
CA GLY A 489 -5.70 -19.86 35.84
C GLY A 489 -4.86 -21.15 35.90
N LYS A 490 -5.18 -22.18 35.09
CA LYS A 490 -4.49 -23.48 35.12
C LYS A 490 -4.35 -24.13 33.74
N CYS A 491 -3.38 -25.03 33.59
CA CYS A 491 -3.24 -25.84 32.39
C CYS A 491 -4.46 -26.75 32.20
N ILE A 492 -4.86 -26.94 30.94
CA ILE A 492 -5.95 -27.85 30.57
C ILE A 492 -5.40 -29.27 30.68
N ASN A 493 -6.12 -30.14 31.41
CA ASN A 493 -5.78 -31.55 31.61
C ASN A 493 -4.36 -31.80 32.16
N ASP A 494 -3.81 -30.87 32.96
CA ASP A 494 -2.47 -30.96 33.54
C ASP A 494 -1.36 -31.27 32.51
N ASP A 495 -1.50 -30.69 31.31
CA ASP A 495 -0.55 -30.84 30.21
C ASP A 495 0.87 -30.46 30.67
N GLN A 496 1.80 -31.43 30.58
CA GLN A 496 3.14 -31.29 31.16
C GLN A 496 3.99 -30.24 30.44
N ASP A 497 3.82 -30.05 29.13
CA ASP A 497 4.49 -28.98 28.38
C ASP A 497 3.98 -27.61 28.86
N CYS A 498 2.67 -27.51 29.13
CA CYS A 498 2.04 -26.33 29.67
C CYS A 498 2.54 -26.00 31.09
N ILE A 499 2.57 -26.99 31.98
CA ILE A 499 3.05 -26.85 33.37
C ILE A 499 4.54 -26.48 33.41
N SER A 500 5.31 -27.06 32.50
CA SER A 500 6.76 -26.90 32.41
C SER A 500 7.21 -25.57 31.80
N GLY A 501 6.38 -24.97 30.94
CA GLY A 501 6.72 -23.74 30.21
C GLY A 501 6.28 -22.42 30.85
N ILE A 502 5.91 -22.41 32.14
CA ILE A 502 5.28 -21.25 32.79
C ILE A 502 6.32 -20.20 33.22
N GLN A 503 6.72 -19.36 32.26
CA GLN A 503 6.75 -17.91 32.37
C GLN A 503 6.30 -17.40 31.00
N MET A 504 4.99 -17.19 30.87
CA MET A 504 4.41 -16.87 29.58
C MET A 504 4.81 -15.46 29.16
N VAL A 505 5.31 -15.36 27.93
CA VAL A 505 5.88 -14.17 27.32
C VAL A 505 4.91 -12.99 27.42
N TRP A 506 5.21 -12.09 28.35
CA TRP A 506 4.72 -10.73 28.31
C TRP A 506 5.91 -9.83 28.03
N GLN A 507 6.03 -9.36 26.78
CA GLN A 507 7.10 -8.44 26.42
C GLN A 507 6.71 -7.04 26.87
N GLN A 508 7.12 -6.67 28.08
CA GLN A 508 7.37 -5.26 28.41
C GLN A 508 8.64 -4.89 27.65
N GLY A 509 8.55 -4.02 26.64
CA GLY A 509 9.62 -3.71 25.69
C GLY A 509 11.03 -3.77 26.31
N GLY A 510 11.86 -4.69 25.80
CA GLY A 510 13.18 -5.03 26.34
C GLY A 510 13.94 -5.97 25.40
N TYR A 511 15.10 -6.46 25.83
CA TYR A 511 15.93 -7.36 25.03
C TYR A 511 15.53 -8.84 25.17
N MET A 512 15.80 -9.64 24.14
CA MET A 512 15.59 -11.09 24.13
C MET A 512 16.70 -11.84 23.41
N GLY A 513 16.80 -13.15 23.66
CA GLY A 513 17.66 -14.05 22.92
C GLY A 513 17.16 -15.49 23.02
N CYS A 514 17.28 -16.25 21.94
CA CYS A 514 16.73 -17.60 21.84
C CYS A 514 17.79 -18.63 21.46
N GLY A 515 17.70 -19.81 22.05
CA GLY A 515 18.52 -20.96 21.73
C GLY A 515 17.69 -22.20 21.40
N ARG A 516 18.33 -23.19 20.78
CA ARG A 516 17.69 -24.42 20.33
C ARG A 516 18.61 -25.63 20.48
N ALA A 517 18.09 -26.74 20.99
CA ALA A 517 18.79 -28.02 20.98
C ALA A 517 17.91 -29.14 20.44
N ARG A 518 18.52 -30.18 19.88
CA ARG A 518 17.82 -31.35 19.36
C ARG A 518 17.72 -32.42 20.44
N CYS A 519 16.50 -32.74 20.85
CA CYS A 519 16.19 -33.59 22.00
C CYS A 519 15.25 -34.72 21.58
N ASN A 520 15.73 -35.97 21.56
CA ASN A 520 14.93 -37.17 21.26
C ASN A 520 13.96 -37.01 20.06
N LYS A 521 14.49 -36.54 18.92
CA LYS A 521 13.80 -36.31 17.62
C LYS A 521 12.91 -35.06 17.52
N MET A 522 12.76 -34.27 18.58
CA MET A 522 12.12 -32.95 18.54
C MET A 522 13.14 -31.86 18.86
N ASP A 523 12.96 -30.65 18.33
CA ASP A 523 13.80 -29.53 18.73
C ASP A 523 13.16 -28.79 19.91
N LEU A 524 13.91 -28.65 21.00
CA LEU A 524 13.55 -27.77 22.11
C LEU A 524 14.11 -26.38 21.83
N ALA A 525 13.21 -25.41 21.64
CA ALA A 525 13.55 -24.00 21.57
C ALA A 525 13.29 -23.34 22.93
N VAL A 526 14.22 -22.49 23.35
CA VAL A 526 14.12 -21.71 24.59
C VAL A 526 14.39 -20.24 24.25
N CYS A 527 13.60 -19.31 24.77
CA CYS A 527 13.89 -17.89 24.68
C CYS A 527 13.94 -17.27 26.06
N ALA A 528 15.00 -16.48 26.30
CA ALA A 528 15.17 -15.68 27.50
C ALA A 528 14.96 -14.20 27.19
N TYR A 529 14.41 -13.45 28.14
CA TYR A 529 14.10 -12.03 27.97
C TYR A 529 14.32 -11.24 29.26
N THR A 530 14.56 -9.93 29.09
CA THR A 530 15.14 -9.08 30.14
C THR A 530 14.22 -8.90 31.36
N HIS A 531 12.91 -8.80 31.15
CA HIS A 531 11.93 -8.61 32.22
C HIS A 531 11.24 -9.94 32.56
N LYS A 532 11.06 -10.25 33.84
CA LYS A 532 10.34 -11.47 34.24
C LYS A 532 8.85 -11.27 33.98
N ALA A 533 8.23 -12.19 33.24
CA ALA A 533 6.77 -12.18 33.12
C ALA A 533 6.14 -12.67 34.43
N VAL A 534 5.00 -12.11 34.81
CA VAL A 534 4.21 -12.63 35.93
C VAL A 534 3.62 -13.98 35.51
N TYR A 535 3.65 -14.95 36.42
CA TYR A 535 3.06 -16.25 36.18
C TYR A 535 1.58 -16.10 35.78
N HIS A 536 1.12 -16.94 34.85
CA HIS A 536 -0.28 -16.99 34.42
C HIS A 536 -0.77 -15.78 33.58
N MET A 537 0.13 -14.90 33.12
CA MET A 537 -0.19 -13.83 32.17
C MET A 537 -0.33 -14.35 30.72
N ARG A 538 -1.28 -13.78 29.96
CA ARG A 538 -1.49 -14.13 28.54
C ARG A 538 -0.38 -13.57 27.66
N PRO A 539 0.20 -14.35 26.72
CA PRO A 539 0.87 -13.78 25.56
C PRO A 539 -0.19 -13.19 24.63
N PHE A 540 0.02 -11.99 24.10
CA PHE A 540 -0.97 -11.37 23.21
C PHE A 540 -0.71 -11.74 21.75
N LEU A 541 -1.75 -12.24 21.09
CA LEU A 541 -2.01 -12.13 19.66
C LEU A 541 -3.54 -11.94 19.55
N ALA A 542 -3.98 -11.05 18.67
CA ALA A 542 -5.37 -10.62 18.57
C ALA A 542 -6.35 -11.80 18.49
N VAL A 543 -7.25 -11.92 19.47
CA VAL A 543 -8.38 -12.86 19.45
C VAL A 543 -9.63 -12.09 18.98
N LEU A 544 -10.38 -12.70 18.07
CA LEU A 544 -11.73 -12.25 17.72
C LEU A 544 -12.74 -12.93 18.68
N LEU A 545 -13.65 -12.14 19.25
CA LEU A 545 -14.79 -12.64 20.00
C LEU A 545 -15.71 -13.48 19.10
N SER A 546 -16.61 -14.26 19.70
CA SER A 546 -17.59 -15.11 19.00
C SER A 546 -18.50 -14.34 18.02
N ASN A 547 -18.61 -13.02 18.18
CA ASN A 547 -19.32 -12.10 17.29
C ASN A 547 -18.42 -11.45 16.22
N GLY A 548 -17.15 -11.85 16.11
CA GLY A 548 -16.21 -11.35 15.11
C GLY A 548 -15.56 -10.00 15.42
N THR A 549 -15.71 -9.44 16.63
CA THR A 549 -15.00 -8.20 17.04
C THR A 549 -13.64 -8.51 17.68
N PRO A 550 -12.55 -7.79 17.33
CA PRO A 550 -11.24 -8.02 17.94
C PRO A 550 -11.21 -7.51 19.39
N TYR A 551 -10.68 -8.33 20.31
CA TYR A 551 -10.39 -7.88 21.67
C TYR A 551 -9.34 -6.74 21.60
N PRO A 552 -9.54 -5.58 22.25
CA PRO A 552 -8.55 -4.52 22.23
C PRO A 552 -7.22 -4.99 22.85
N PRO A 553 -6.06 -4.58 22.31
CA PRO A 553 -4.77 -5.17 22.62
C PRO A 553 -4.27 -5.02 24.07
N CYS A 554 -4.96 -4.23 24.89
CA CYS A 554 -4.47 -3.75 26.18
C CYS A 554 -5.54 -3.86 27.31
N SER A 555 -6.69 -4.51 27.09
CA SER A 555 -7.85 -4.48 28.02
C SER A 555 -7.68 -5.28 29.32
N VAL A 556 -6.73 -6.22 29.39
CA VAL A 556 -6.50 -7.10 30.55
C VAL A 556 -5.03 -7.04 31.00
N CYS A 557 -4.32 -6.00 30.56
CA CYS A 557 -2.91 -5.81 30.86
C CYS A 557 -2.77 -5.14 32.24
N THR A 558 -2.23 -5.86 33.23
CA THR A 558 -1.99 -5.34 34.58
C THR A 558 -0.65 -4.61 34.72
N SER A 559 0.04 -4.33 33.62
CA SER A 559 1.34 -3.66 33.61
C SER A 559 1.22 -2.15 33.81
N GLN A 560 2.15 -1.58 34.58
CA GLN A 560 2.28 -0.12 34.84
C GLN A 560 2.75 0.72 33.62
N MET A 561 2.55 0.26 32.38
CA MET A 561 3.04 0.91 31.14
C MET A 561 1.99 0.83 30.02
N ASN A 562 1.61 1.98 29.43
CA ASN A 562 0.28 2.16 28.79
C ASN A 562 0.27 2.43 27.27
N ILE A 563 1.21 1.93 26.43
CA ILE A 563 1.20 2.24 24.97
C ILE A 563 1.33 1.04 24.01
N CYS A 564 0.40 1.03 23.03
CA CYS A 564 0.18 0.12 21.91
C CYS A 564 1.29 0.10 20.79
N VAL A 565 1.95 -0.98 20.33
CA VAL A 565 2.73 -0.99 19.04
C VAL A 565 2.43 -2.25 18.22
N ASP A 566 2.05 -2.12 16.93
CA ASP A 566 1.96 -3.20 15.92
C ASP A 566 1.60 -4.61 16.45
N GLU A 567 0.48 -4.72 17.17
CA GLU A 567 -0.06 -5.96 17.79
C GLU A 567 0.78 -6.64 18.90
N LEU A 568 1.83 -6.01 19.42
CA LEU A 568 2.59 -6.44 20.62
C LEU A 568 3.01 -5.22 21.47
N CYS A 569 2.48 -5.10 22.68
CA CYS A 569 2.42 -3.82 23.40
C CYS A 569 3.53 -3.57 24.44
N CYS A 570 3.94 -2.29 24.52
CA CYS A 570 4.44 -1.48 25.66
C CYS A 570 5.93 -1.09 25.74
N ARG A 571 6.24 0.18 25.41
CA ARG A 571 7.44 0.94 25.85
C ARG A 571 7.01 2.37 26.26
N ALA A 572 7.51 2.88 27.38
CA ALA A 572 7.25 4.25 27.85
C ALA A 572 7.88 5.32 26.94
N ASN A 573 7.17 6.45 26.78
CA ASN A 573 7.82 7.74 26.62
C ASN A 573 7.78 8.45 27.98
N GLY A 574 8.94 8.90 28.44
CA GLY A 574 9.05 9.74 29.63
C GLY A 574 8.22 11.01 29.45
N ASN A 575 7.20 11.15 30.29
CA ASN A 575 6.81 12.36 31.01
C ASN A 575 5.48 12.08 31.69
N SER A 576 5.57 11.50 32.89
CA SER A 576 4.52 11.59 33.88
C SER A 576 4.33 13.05 34.26
N LYS A 577 3.13 13.59 34.05
CA LYS A 577 2.40 14.34 35.07
C LYS A 577 0.93 14.44 34.65
N THR A 578 0.12 13.83 35.54
CA THR A 578 -1.35 13.85 35.70
C THR A 578 -2.18 13.30 34.57
#